data_AF-A0A497A5Z8-F1
#
_entry.id   AF-A0A497A5Z8-F1
#
_cell.length_a   1.000
_cell.length_b   1.000
_cell.length_c   1.000
_cell.angle_alpha   90.00
_cell.angle_beta   90.00
_cell.angle_gamma   90.00
#
_symmetry.space_group_name_H-M   'P 1'
#
loop_
_entity.id
_entity.type
_entity.pdbx_description
1 polymer ?
#
loop_
_entity_poly.entity_id
_entity_poly.type
_entity_poly.pdbx_seq_one_letter_code
_entity_poly.pdbx_strand_id
1 'polypeptide(L)'
;MFDLIIREGRIIDGSGTPGYYGDVGIQGERITAIGRLDHAEALRVIEADGRVVCPGFIDMHSHSDVMLLANPRHEPKVMQGVTTDVLGLDGLSYAPLSPPNLQM
;
A
#
# COMPACT_ATOMS: atom_id res chain seq x y z
N MET A 1 8.05 14.27 17.01
CA MET A 1 7.74 12.86 17.26
C MET A 1 6.85 12.35 16.12
N PHE A 2 7.16 11.20 15.56
CA PHE A 2 6.40 10.53 14.50
C PHE A 2 5.53 9.40 15.08
N ASP A 3 4.54 8.94 14.32
CA ASP A 3 3.79 7.73 14.69
C ASP A 3 4.57 6.48 14.29
N LEU A 4 5.20 6.52 13.12
CA LEU A 4 6.03 5.45 12.59
C LEU A 4 7.26 6.02 11.88
N ILE A 5 8.42 5.42 12.12
CA ILE A 5 9.60 5.54 11.26
C ILE A 5 9.92 4.17 10.67
N ILE A 6 10.15 4.11 9.36
CA ILE A 6 10.80 2.98 8.69
C ILE A 6 12.25 3.42 8.43
N ARG A 7 13.23 2.70 8.98
CA ARG A 7 14.62 3.17 9.10
C ARG A 7 15.61 2.36 8.27
N GLU A 8 16.67 3.00 7.78
CA GLU A 8 17.80 2.39 7.06
C GLU A 8 17.38 1.56 5.83
N GLY A 9 16.27 1.94 5.21
CA GLY A 9 15.74 1.27 4.03
C GLY A 9 16.40 1.77 2.75
N ARG A 10 16.49 0.90 1.73
CA ARG A 10 16.72 1.37 0.36
C ARG A 10 15.38 1.87 -0.21
N ILE A 11 15.21 3.18 -0.27
CA ILE A 11 14.01 3.84 -0.77
C ILE A 11 13.97 3.77 -2.29
N ILE A 12 12.87 3.26 -2.83
CA ILE A 12 12.48 3.34 -4.24
C ILE A 12 11.13 4.06 -4.27
N ASP A 13 11.13 5.35 -4.60
CA ASP A 13 9.98 6.25 -4.41
C ASP A 13 8.92 6.17 -5.52
N GLY A 14 9.13 5.34 -6.54
CA GLY A 14 8.21 5.17 -7.66
C GLY A 14 8.36 6.19 -8.79
N SER A 15 9.25 7.18 -8.67
CA SER A 15 9.51 8.19 -9.72
C SER A 15 10.29 7.66 -10.93
N GLY A 16 10.84 6.44 -10.84
CA GLY A 16 11.74 5.86 -11.83
C GLY A 16 13.21 6.28 -11.66
N THR A 17 13.53 7.10 -10.65
CA THR A 17 14.91 7.45 -10.31
C THR A 17 15.63 6.29 -9.59
N PRO A 18 16.98 6.26 -9.58
CA PRO A 18 17.72 5.27 -8.81
C PRO A 18 17.41 5.38 -7.30
N GLY A 19 17.18 4.23 -6.66
CA GLY A 19 16.92 4.20 -5.22
C GLY A 19 18.11 4.63 -4.36
N TYR A 20 17.82 5.20 -3.19
CA TYR A 20 18.79 5.76 -2.24
C TYR A 20 18.48 5.26 -0.81
N TYR A 21 19.46 5.34 0.09
CA TYR A 21 19.26 4.93 1.49
C TYR A 21 18.69 6.07 2.33
N GLY A 22 17.78 5.74 3.24
CA GLY A 22 17.26 6.66 4.23
C GLY A 22 16.04 6.11 4.96
N ASP A 23 15.36 7.03 5.64
CA ASP A 23 14.24 6.76 6.51
C ASP A 23 12.96 7.41 5.97
N VAL A 24 11.81 6.84 6.34
CA VAL A 24 10.48 7.39 6.03
C VAL A 24 9.74 7.63 7.34
N GLY A 25 9.37 8.88 7.59
CA GLY A 25 8.61 9.30 8.76
C GLY A 25 7.13 9.51 8.43
N ILE A 26 6.26 8.88 9.22
CA ILE A 26 4.81 8.89 9.05
C ILE A 26 4.13 9.55 10.27
N GLN A 27 3.16 10.42 10.00
CA GLN A 27 2.22 10.97 10.99
C GLN A 27 0.79 10.81 10.47
N GLY A 28 -0.07 10.16 11.25
CA GLY A 28 -1.40 9.73 10.87
C GLY A 28 -1.36 8.92 9.58
N GLU A 29 -2.05 9.42 8.55
CA GLU A 29 -2.19 8.78 7.24
C GLU A 29 -1.22 9.33 6.19
N ARG A 30 -0.21 10.13 6.60
CA ARG A 30 0.69 10.83 5.67
C ARG A 30 2.16 10.55 5.93
N ILE A 31 2.91 10.39 4.85
CA ILE A 31 4.37 10.54 4.88
C ILE A 31 4.67 12.03 5.05
N THR A 32 5.43 12.37 6.08
CA THR A 32 5.72 13.76 6.48
C THR A 32 7.19 14.10 6.40
N ALA A 33 8.07 13.10 6.33
CA ALA A 33 9.50 13.27 6.10
C ALA A 33 10.08 12.06 5.38
N ILE A 34 11.07 12.30 4.51
CA ILE A 34 11.91 11.28 3.87
C ILE A 34 13.35 11.79 3.92
N GLY A 35 14.30 10.94 4.32
CA GLY A 35 15.71 11.31 4.42
C GLY A 35 16.35 10.74 5.68
N ARG A 36 17.34 11.44 6.24
CA ARG A 36 18.01 11.01 7.47
C ARG A 36 17.24 11.47 8.71
N LEU A 37 16.80 10.53 9.54
CA LEU A 37 16.01 10.77 10.74
C LEU A 37 16.73 10.23 12.01
N ASP A 38 18.07 10.28 12.03
CA ASP A 38 18.94 9.68 13.06
C ASP A 38 18.58 10.10 14.51
N HIS A 39 18.01 11.30 14.69
CA HIS A 39 17.64 11.87 16.00
C HIS A 39 16.13 12.02 16.21
N ALA A 40 15.32 11.50 15.30
CA ALA A 40 13.88 11.58 15.41
C ALA A 40 13.31 10.48 16.32
N GLU A 41 12.37 10.85 17.17
CA GLU A 41 11.59 9.91 17.98
C GLU A 41 10.29 9.51 17.26
N ALA A 42 9.88 8.26 17.43
CA ALA A 42 8.61 7.74 16.94
C ALA A 42 7.94 6.79 17.93
N LEU A 43 6.61 6.67 17.88
CA LEU A 43 5.87 5.68 18.67
C LEU A 43 6.23 4.24 18.27
N ARG A 44 6.52 4.02 16.99
CA ARG A 44 6.98 2.75 16.44
C ARG A 44 8.14 2.96 15.47
N VAL A 45 9.12 2.07 15.50
CA VAL A 45 10.22 2.01 14.53
C VAL A 45 10.22 0.63 13.87
N ILE A 46 10.41 0.61 12.55
CA ILE A 46 10.62 -0.60 11.75
C ILE A 46 12.01 -0.50 11.13
N GLU A 47 12.91 -1.40 11.50
CA GLU A 47 14.24 -1.50 10.90
C GLU A 47 14.14 -2.20 9.53
N ALA A 48 14.60 -1.52 8.47
CA ALA A 48 14.50 -1.97 7.09
C ALA A 48 15.87 -2.19 6.42
N ASP A 49 16.93 -2.38 7.22
CA ASP A 49 18.27 -2.70 6.74
C ASP A 49 18.26 -3.89 5.75
N GLY A 50 18.89 -3.69 4.60
CA GLY A 50 18.92 -4.71 3.54
C GLY A 50 17.56 -4.97 2.87
N ARG A 51 16.54 -4.16 3.17
CA ARG A 51 15.21 -4.21 2.54
C ARG A 51 14.95 -2.96 1.70
N VAL A 52 13.93 -3.07 0.85
CA VAL A 52 13.42 -1.95 0.06
C VAL A 52 12.21 -1.35 0.75
N VAL A 53 12.14 -0.03 0.78
CA VAL A 53 10.96 0.74 1.15
C VAL A 53 10.43 1.40 -0.11
N CYS A 54 9.19 1.12 -0.47
CA CYS A 54 8.58 1.64 -1.70
C CYS A 54 7.11 1.98 -1.47
N PRO A 55 6.48 2.75 -2.37
CA PRO A 55 5.03 2.91 -2.36
C PRO A 55 4.34 1.54 -2.38
N GLY A 56 3.23 1.44 -1.67
CA GLY A 56 2.38 0.26 -1.77
C GLY A 56 1.93 0.04 -3.21
N PHE A 57 1.86 -1.23 -3.63
CA PHE A 57 1.53 -1.53 -5.02
C PHE A 57 0.06 -1.21 -5.31
N ILE A 58 -0.19 -0.78 -6.54
CA ILE A 58 -1.53 -0.54 -7.09
C ILE A 58 -1.80 -1.68 -8.07
N ASP A 59 -2.75 -2.54 -7.74
CA ASP A 59 -3.20 -3.58 -8.65
C ASP A 59 -4.23 -3.00 -9.61
N MET A 60 -3.77 -2.71 -10.82
CA MET A 60 -4.60 -2.17 -11.89
C MET A 60 -5.52 -3.20 -12.54
N HIS A 61 -5.38 -4.49 -12.23
CA HIS A 61 -6.20 -5.53 -12.83
C HIS A 61 -6.69 -6.58 -11.83
N SER A 62 -7.82 -6.29 -11.15
CA SER A 62 -8.38 -7.17 -10.13
C SER A 62 -9.87 -7.43 -10.30
N HIS A 63 -10.31 -8.59 -9.80
CA HIS A 63 -11.72 -8.96 -9.60
C HIS A 63 -11.99 -9.20 -8.10
N SER A 64 -11.46 -8.29 -7.27
CA SER A 64 -11.55 -8.38 -5.81
C SER A 64 -12.92 -7.95 -5.26
N ASP A 65 -13.84 -7.49 -6.10
CA ASP A 65 -15.09 -6.79 -5.76
C ASP A 65 -15.89 -7.52 -4.67
N VAL A 66 -16.25 -8.79 -4.93
CA VAL A 66 -17.02 -9.61 -4.00
C VAL A 66 -16.15 -10.07 -2.82
N MET A 67 -14.87 -10.31 -3.06
CA MET A 67 -13.95 -10.78 -2.02
C MET A 67 -13.68 -9.72 -0.96
N LEU A 68 -13.65 -8.44 -1.31
CA LEU A 68 -13.52 -7.34 -0.35
C LEU A 68 -14.75 -7.24 0.57
N LEU A 69 -15.94 -7.56 0.06
CA LEU A 69 -17.16 -7.61 0.88
C LEU A 69 -17.22 -8.87 1.76
N ALA A 70 -16.79 -10.01 1.22
CA ALA A 70 -16.83 -11.30 1.92
C ALA A 70 -15.70 -11.48 2.94
N ASN A 71 -14.51 -10.96 2.65
CA ASN A 71 -13.32 -11.03 3.49
C ASN A 71 -12.54 -9.70 3.46
N PRO A 72 -12.94 -8.72 4.31
CA PRO A 72 -12.37 -7.38 4.30
C PRO A 72 -10.89 -7.29 4.67
N ARG A 73 -10.29 -8.35 5.26
CA ARG A 73 -8.85 -8.36 5.56
C ARG A 73 -8.00 -8.45 4.30
N HIS A 74 -8.56 -8.99 3.21
CA HIS A 74 -7.96 -9.06 1.88
C HIS A 74 -6.50 -9.55 1.87
N GLU A 75 -6.22 -10.53 2.73
CA GLU A 75 -4.85 -11.00 3.01
C GLU A 75 -4.06 -11.38 1.74
N PRO A 76 -4.65 -12.03 0.71
CA PRO A 76 -3.90 -12.36 -0.50
C PRO A 76 -3.22 -11.14 -1.14
N LYS A 77 -3.90 -9.99 -1.21
CA LYS A 77 -3.33 -8.76 -1.78
C LYS A 77 -2.32 -8.11 -0.85
N VAL A 78 -2.66 -7.99 0.44
CA VAL A 78 -1.77 -7.36 1.44
C VAL A 78 -0.44 -8.10 1.54
N MET A 79 -0.45 -9.45 1.51
CA MET A 79 0.75 -10.28 1.57
C MET A 79 1.66 -10.12 0.33
N GLN A 80 1.13 -9.61 -0.78
CA GLN A 80 1.91 -9.27 -1.98
C GLN A 80 2.43 -7.82 -1.96
N GLY A 81 2.04 -7.00 -0.98
CA GLY A 81 2.38 -5.58 -0.89
C GLY A 81 1.39 -4.65 -1.62
N VAL A 82 0.24 -5.17 -2.07
CA VAL A 82 -0.81 -4.35 -2.68
C VAL A 82 -1.55 -3.55 -1.60
N THR A 83 -1.75 -2.27 -1.88
CA THR A 83 -2.44 -1.32 -1.00
C THR A 83 -3.67 -0.67 -1.64
N THR A 84 -3.85 -0.85 -2.95
CA THR A 84 -4.99 -0.32 -3.70
C THR A 84 -5.31 -1.25 -4.85
N ASP A 85 -6.59 -1.60 -5.00
CA ASP A 85 -7.13 -2.38 -6.10
C ASP A 85 -7.99 -1.47 -7.00
N VAL A 86 -7.86 -1.62 -8.32
CA VAL A 86 -8.84 -1.12 -9.29
C VAL A 86 -9.86 -2.24 -9.56
N LEU A 87 -11.13 -1.93 -9.36
CA LEU A 87 -12.27 -2.85 -9.43
C LEU A 87 -13.14 -2.62 -10.67
N GLY A 88 -14.10 -3.51 -10.94
CA GLY A 88 -15.08 -3.33 -12.01
C GLY A 88 -14.52 -3.51 -13.43
N LEU A 89 -13.55 -4.40 -13.59
CA LEU A 89 -12.82 -4.58 -14.85
C LEU A 89 -13.49 -5.58 -15.79
N ASP A 90 -13.08 -5.54 -17.06
CA ASP A 90 -13.57 -6.41 -18.14
C ASP A 90 -15.09 -6.37 -18.35
N GLY A 91 -15.72 -5.23 -18.01
CA GLY A 91 -17.17 -5.05 -18.08
C GLY A 91 -17.92 -5.80 -16.97
N LEU A 92 -17.21 -6.43 -16.03
CA LEU A 92 -17.76 -7.12 -14.88
C LEU A 92 -17.62 -6.24 -13.64
N SER A 93 -18.74 -5.81 -13.10
CA SER A 93 -18.81 -5.08 -11.84
C SER A 93 -19.95 -5.60 -11.01
N TYR A 94 -19.83 -5.52 -9.69
CA TYR A 94 -20.88 -5.99 -8.78
C TYR A 94 -22.04 -5.00 -8.62
N ALA A 95 -21.91 -3.76 -9.13
CA ALA A 95 -22.94 -2.75 -9.07
C ALA A 95 -23.02 -1.94 -10.39
N PRO A 96 -24.24 -1.55 -10.83
CA PRO A 96 -25.52 -1.80 -10.18
C PRO A 96 -25.98 -3.26 -10.30
N LEU A 97 -26.51 -3.82 -9.21
CA LEU A 97 -27.07 -5.18 -9.18
C LEU A 97 -28.60 -5.11 -9.25
N SER A 98 -29.21 -5.90 -10.13
CA SER A 98 -30.64 -5.94 -10.40
C SER A 98 -31.06 -7.34 -10.85
N PRO A 99 -32.33 -7.76 -10.69
CA PRO A 99 -32.75 -9.07 -11.18
C PRO A 99 -32.44 -9.37 -12.67
N PRO A 100 -32.51 -8.38 -13.59
CA PRO A 100 -32.10 -8.60 -14.99
C PRO A 100 -30.60 -8.87 -15.21
N ASN A 101 -29.70 -8.33 -14.39
CA ASN A 101 -28.25 -8.51 -14.54
C ASN A 101 -27.63 -9.45 -13.48
N LEU A 102 -28.46 -10.07 -12.64
CA LEU A 102 -28.10 -11.17 -11.74
C LEU A 102 -28.17 -12.55 -12.41
N GLN A 103 -28.68 -12.63 -13.65
CA GLN A 103 -28.74 -13.87 -14.42
C GLN A 103 -27.42 -14.03 -15.15
N MET A 104 -26.55 -14.90 -14.64
CA MET A 104 -25.37 -15.39 -15.38
C MET A 104 -25.81 -16.30 -16.53
#